data_AF-A0A937UPZ7-F1
#
_entry.id   AF-A0A937UPZ7-F1
#
_cell.length_a   1.000
_cell.length_b   1.000
_cell.length_c   1.000
_cell.angle_alpha   90.00
_cell.angle_beta   90.00
_cell.angle_gamma   90.00
#
_symmetry.space_group_name_H-M   'P 1'
#
loop_
_entity.id
_entity.type
_entity.pdbx_description
1 polymer ?
#
loop_
_entity_poly.entity_id
_entity_poly.type
_entity_poly.pdbx_seq_one_letter_code
_entity_poly.pdbx_strand_id
1 'polypeptide(L)'
;MTDEELFWDPIAALPDGEPEASFGGRWEDRLWLNVPGPFYTGIADNCWTGRLHAPRHVLYGGEYLSEYVYRQPATATEVQSLVEAAQNDPYCGYACDGDRRWTPGAVREWWHDRARVTEYLAVLLPEWSSSDIPAEQEAAEGLRDFSAYISSGLAVDLRTYLFRLEEGYYPGISRSLPDL
;
A
#
# COMPACT_ATOMS: atom_id res chain seq x y z
N MET A 1 32.21 9.42 -14.70
CA MET A 1 31.09 9.29 -13.76
C MET A 1 30.08 8.42 -14.47
N THR A 2 30.02 7.16 -14.09
CA THR A 2 28.99 6.24 -14.59
C THR A 2 27.68 6.71 -13.96
N ASP A 3 26.66 6.97 -14.79
CA ASP A 3 25.27 7.09 -14.32
C ASP A 3 24.94 5.78 -13.60
N GLU A 4 25.14 5.74 -12.28
CA GLU A 4 24.51 4.73 -11.45
C GLU A 4 23.01 4.93 -11.63
N GLU A 5 22.37 3.94 -12.27
CA GLU A 5 20.93 3.81 -12.36
C GLU A 5 20.35 3.85 -10.94
N LEU A 6 20.01 5.04 -10.44
CA LEU A 6 19.39 5.23 -9.15
C LEU A 6 18.05 4.48 -9.15
N PHE A 7 18.04 3.32 -8.50
CA PHE A 7 16.84 2.57 -8.23
C PHE A 7 16.12 3.22 -7.04
N TRP A 8 14.81 3.44 -7.20
CA TRP A 8 13.96 3.92 -6.12
C TRP A 8 13.81 2.82 -5.06
N ASP A 9 14.25 3.08 -3.83
CA ASP A 9 14.04 2.20 -2.68
C ASP A 9 13.27 2.98 -1.60
N PRO A 10 11.99 2.65 -1.36
CA PRO A 10 11.17 3.38 -0.40
C PRO A 10 11.56 3.09 1.06
N ILE A 11 12.24 1.98 1.36
CA ILE A 11 12.76 1.70 2.71
C ILE A 11 13.96 2.61 3.00
N ALA A 12 14.82 2.84 2.00
CA ALA A 12 15.95 3.76 2.14
C ALA A 12 15.53 5.23 2.31
N ALA A 13 14.28 5.56 2.00
CA ALA A 13 13.71 6.91 2.17
C ALA A 13 13.02 7.13 3.52
N LEU A 14 13.04 6.14 4.43
CA LEU A 14 12.53 6.31 5.79
C LEU A 14 13.39 7.33 6.57
N PRO A 15 12.78 8.19 7.40
CA PRO A 15 13.52 9.11 8.25
C PRO A 15 14.22 8.37 9.40
N ASP A 16 15.23 9.01 9.99
CA ASP A 16 15.98 8.45 11.12
C ASP A 16 15.05 8.05 12.29
N GLY A 17 15.23 6.84 12.80
CA GLY A 17 14.42 6.27 13.89
C GLY A 17 13.17 5.53 13.43
N GLU A 18 12.80 5.65 12.16
CA GLU A 18 11.86 4.72 11.52
C GLU A 18 12.62 3.52 10.93
N PRO A 19 12.00 2.33 10.92
CA PRO A 19 10.60 2.07 11.27
C PRO A 19 10.31 1.77 12.75
N GLU A 20 11.32 1.71 13.61
CA GLU A 20 11.18 1.26 15.00
C GLU A 20 10.26 2.13 15.86
N ALA A 21 10.09 3.41 15.50
CA ALA A 21 9.27 4.35 16.25
C ALA A 21 7.76 4.15 16.02
N SER A 22 7.34 3.94 14.77
CA SER A 22 5.92 4.08 14.40
C SER A 22 5.30 2.84 13.77
N PHE A 23 6.11 1.91 13.24
CA PHE A 23 5.60 0.74 12.52
C PHE A 23 5.57 -0.50 13.43
N GLY A 24 4.41 -0.74 14.07
CA GLY A 24 4.19 -1.86 14.99
C GLY A 24 3.26 -2.97 14.48
N GLY A 25 2.74 -2.83 13.25
CA GLY A 25 1.76 -3.72 12.66
C GLY A 25 2.25 -5.15 12.50
N ARG A 26 1.31 -6.09 12.51
CA ARG A 26 1.61 -7.53 12.46
C ARG A 26 1.21 -8.13 11.12
N TRP A 27 2.12 -8.89 10.53
CA TRP A 27 1.90 -9.57 9.26
C TRP A 27 0.69 -10.50 9.26
N GLU A 28 0.48 -11.23 10.36
CA GLU A 28 -0.61 -12.20 10.49
C GLU A 28 -1.98 -11.53 10.48
N ASP A 29 -2.03 -10.25 10.87
CA ASP A 29 -3.24 -9.45 10.98
C ASP A 29 -3.52 -8.65 9.69
N ARG A 30 -2.67 -8.74 8.65
CA ARG A 30 -2.84 -7.91 7.44
C ARG A 30 -4.18 -8.14 6.74
N LEU A 31 -4.83 -7.05 6.33
CA LEU A 31 -5.98 -7.16 5.44
C LEU A 31 -5.56 -7.64 4.05
N TRP A 32 -6.34 -8.55 3.47
CA TRP A 32 -6.15 -9.05 2.10
C TRP A 32 -6.25 -7.96 1.02
N LEU A 33 -6.80 -6.79 1.38
CA LEU A 33 -6.89 -5.60 0.53
C LEU A 33 -5.56 -4.85 0.39
N ASN A 34 -4.59 -5.07 1.28
CA ASN A 34 -3.27 -4.46 1.16
C ASN A 34 -2.63 -4.87 -0.15
N VAL A 35 -2.22 -3.89 -0.94
CA VAL A 35 -1.44 -4.12 -2.15
C VAL A 35 -0.04 -4.57 -1.76
N PRO A 36 0.49 -5.66 -2.34
CA PRO A 36 1.81 -6.15 -2.01
C PRO A 36 2.90 -5.08 -2.17
N GLY A 37 3.78 -5.02 -1.17
CA GLY A 37 4.83 -4.02 -1.08
C GLY A 37 5.42 -3.94 0.33
N PRO A 38 6.43 -3.07 0.53
CA PRO A 38 7.08 -2.90 1.82
C PRO A 38 6.09 -2.43 2.90
N PHE A 39 5.20 -1.48 2.58
CA PHE A 39 4.26 -0.89 3.51
C PHE A 39 2.90 -1.59 3.47
N TYR A 40 2.33 -1.85 4.63
CA TYR A 40 0.99 -2.41 4.78
C TYR A 40 0.42 -2.04 6.16
N THR A 41 -0.84 -2.39 6.39
CA THR A 41 -1.45 -2.35 7.72
C THR A 41 -1.79 -3.77 8.19
N GLY A 42 -1.56 -4.04 9.46
CA GLY A 42 -2.25 -5.09 10.22
C GLY A 42 -3.63 -4.60 10.70
N ILE A 43 -4.55 -5.52 10.99
CA ILE A 43 -5.86 -5.19 11.55
C ILE A 43 -5.66 -4.49 12.91
N ALA A 44 -6.05 -3.23 12.94
CA ALA A 44 -6.33 -2.45 14.13
C ALA A 44 -7.46 -1.45 13.80
N ASP A 45 -8.34 -1.19 14.76
CA ASP A 45 -9.36 -0.13 14.65
C ASP A 45 -8.67 1.23 14.74
N ASN A 46 -8.08 1.71 13.66
CA ASN A 46 -7.24 2.91 13.67
C ASN A 46 -8.00 4.23 13.52
N CYS A 47 -9.31 4.23 13.80
CA CYS A 47 -10.12 5.45 13.85
C CYS A 47 -10.11 6.28 12.55
N TRP A 48 -9.76 5.69 11.40
CA TRP A 48 -9.75 6.35 10.09
C TRP A 48 -8.80 7.57 10.02
N THR A 49 -7.67 7.52 10.72
CA THR A 49 -6.70 8.63 10.70
C THR A 49 -5.80 8.59 9.46
N GLY A 50 -5.58 7.43 8.86
CA GLY A 50 -4.60 7.22 7.82
C GLY A 50 -4.83 8.03 6.54
N ARG A 51 -6.08 8.21 6.07
CA ARG A 51 -6.34 9.06 4.89
C ARG A 51 -6.19 10.55 5.18
N LEU A 52 -6.21 10.98 6.45
CA LEU A 52 -5.94 12.38 6.80
C LEU A 52 -4.49 12.76 6.46
N HIS A 53 -3.58 11.78 6.46
CA HIS A 53 -2.14 11.97 6.23
C HIS A 53 -1.66 11.40 4.90
N ALA A 54 -2.24 10.28 4.44
CA ALA A 54 -1.83 9.57 3.23
C ALA A 54 -3.03 9.16 2.33
N PRO A 55 -3.89 10.11 1.87
CA PRO A 55 -5.12 9.80 1.14
C PRO A 55 -4.89 9.09 -0.21
N ARG A 56 -3.67 9.19 -0.76
CA ARG A 56 -3.26 8.55 -2.02
C ARG A 56 -2.67 7.14 -1.85
N HIS A 57 -2.52 6.68 -0.60
CA HIS A 57 -1.90 5.41 -0.26
C HIS A 57 -2.79 4.54 0.63
N VAL A 58 -3.65 5.15 1.44
CA VAL A 58 -4.46 4.48 2.46
C VAL A 58 -5.94 4.47 2.08
N LEU A 59 -6.65 3.39 2.35
CA LEU A 59 -8.10 3.27 2.23
C LEU A 59 -8.67 2.52 3.43
N TYR A 60 -9.99 2.59 3.64
CA TYR A 60 -10.70 1.82 4.68
C TYR A 60 -11.45 0.65 4.06
N GLY A 61 -11.51 -0.48 4.75
CA GLY A 61 -12.25 -1.64 4.27
C GLY A 61 -12.09 -2.88 5.15
N GLY A 62 -12.53 -4.02 4.60
CA GLY A 62 -12.68 -5.25 5.38
C GLY A 62 -13.90 -5.24 6.29
N GLU A 63 -14.01 -6.25 7.15
CA GLU A 63 -15.17 -6.46 8.04
C GLU A 63 -15.36 -5.34 9.06
N TYR A 64 -14.26 -4.76 9.54
CA TYR A 64 -14.26 -3.73 10.59
C TYR A 64 -13.91 -2.34 10.05
N LEU A 65 -13.90 -2.15 8.72
CA LEU A 65 -13.49 -0.89 8.08
C LEU A 65 -12.12 -0.39 8.57
N SER A 66 -11.18 -1.31 8.81
CA SER A 66 -9.79 -0.98 9.14
C SER A 66 -9.07 -0.43 7.90
N GLU A 67 -7.93 0.23 8.11
CA GLU A 67 -7.15 0.75 7.00
C GLU A 67 -6.36 -0.33 6.26
N TYR A 68 -6.00 -0.04 5.02
CA TYR A 68 -5.05 -0.78 4.21
C TYR A 68 -4.28 0.13 3.25
N VAL A 69 -3.05 -0.26 2.92
CA VAL A 69 -2.23 0.42 1.92
C VAL A 69 -2.61 -0.11 0.54
N TYR A 70 -3.23 0.73 -0.29
CA TYR A 70 -3.67 0.38 -1.65
C TYR A 70 -2.68 0.82 -2.74
N ARG A 71 -1.68 1.62 -2.39
CA ARG A 71 -0.63 2.08 -3.31
C ARG A 71 0.66 2.30 -2.55
N GLN A 72 1.75 1.68 -3.01
CA GLN A 72 3.08 1.86 -2.44
C GLN A 72 3.65 3.24 -2.83
N PRO A 73 4.49 3.87 -1.98
CA PRO A 73 5.05 5.18 -2.25
C PRO A 73 6.13 5.10 -3.34
N ALA A 74 6.11 6.07 -4.25
CA ALA A 74 7.04 6.22 -5.37
C ALA A 74 8.04 7.37 -5.17
N THR A 75 7.91 8.15 -4.09
CA THR A 75 8.81 9.26 -3.76
C THR A 75 9.02 9.39 -2.25
N ALA A 76 10.07 10.12 -1.84
CA ALA A 76 10.36 10.34 -0.42
C ALA A 76 9.23 11.11 0.30
N THR A 77 8.56 12.03 -0.40
CA THR A 77 7.38 12.73 0.13
C THR A 77 6.21 11.77 0.37
N GLU A 78 6.01 10.80 -0.51
CA GLU A 78 4.97 9.78 -0.33
C GLU A 78 5.30 8.80 0.81
N VAL A 79 6.58 8.46 1.00
CA VAL A 79 7.04 7.72 2.19
C VAL A 79 6.74 8.50 3.45
N GLN A 80 7.06 9.81 3.47
CA GLN A 80 6.77 10.68 4.61
C GLN A 80 5.27 10.73 4.94
N SER A 81 4.38 10.74 3.94
CA SER A 81 2.94 10.66 4.18
C SER A 81 2.53 9.36 4.89
N LEU A 82 3.09 8.21 4.51
CA LEU A 82 2.83 6.94 5.20
C LEU A 82 3.44 6.88 6.61
N VAL A 83 4.60 7.50 6.82
CA VAL A 83 5.18 7.67 8.16
C VAL A 83 4.27 8.52 9.04
N GLU A 84 3.76 9.65 8.53
CA GLU A 84 2.81 10.49 9.26
C GLU A 84 1.51 9.75 9.58
N ALA A 85 1.01 8.93 8.66
CA ALA A 85 -0.15 8.07 8.92
C ALA A 85 0.15 7.08 10.07
N ALA A 86 1.30 6.40 10.04
CA ALA A 86 1.71 5.48 11.10
C ALA A 86 1.89 6.17 12.47
N GLN A 87 2.46 7.38 12.48
CA GLN A 87 2.65 8.18 13.70
C GLN A 87 1.33 8.64 14.34
N ASN A 88 0.27 8.75 13.54
CA ASN A 88 -1.07 9.15 13.99
C ASN A 88 -2.05 7.97 14.06
N ASP A 89 -1.54 6.73 13.99
CA ASP A 89 -2.32 5.53 14.24
C ASP A 89 -2.32 5.21 15.75
N PRO A 90 -3.47 5.35 16.45
CA PRO A 90 -3.54 5.12 17.88
C PRO A 90 -3.26 3.67 18.30
N TYR A 91 -3.24 2.72 17.37
CA TYR A 91 -3.00 1.30 17.63
C TYR A 91 -1.75 0.75 16.95
N CYS A 92 -0.95 1.61 16.31
CA CYS A 92 0.30 1.22 15.64
C CYS A 92 0.12 0.04 14.65
N GLY A 93 -0.99 0.01 13.91
CA GLY A 93 -1.33 -1.04 12.94
C GLY A 93 -0.51 -0.99 11.65
N TYR A 94 0.16 0.11 11.34
CA TYR A 94 1.05 0.20 10.19
C TYR A 94 2.32 -0.64 10.35
N ALA A 95 2.77 -1.25 9.26
CA ALA A 95 4.01 -2.02 9.19
C ALA A 95 4.77 -1.71 7.89
N CYS A 96 6.08 -1.89 7.91
CA CYS A 96 6.94 -1.70 6.75
C CYS A 96 7.88 -2.90 6.47
N ASP A 97 7.68 -4.03 7.15
CA ASP A 97 8.51 -5.23 7.00
C ASP A 97 8.08 -6.12 5.82
N GLY A 98 7.26 -5.61 4.90
CA GLY A 98 6.67 -6.36 3.78
C GLY A 98 7.71 -7.06 2.90
N ASP A 99 8.88 -6.46 2.68
CA ASP A 99 9.99 -7.04 1.91
C ASP A 99 10.55 -8.34 2.50
N ARG A 100 10.31 -8.58 3.80
CA ARG A 100 10.73 -9.78 4.51
C ARG A 100 9.63 -10.83 4.58
N ARG A 101 8.41 -10.50 4.13
CA ARG A 101 7.18 -11.26 4.38
C ARG A 101 6.48 -11.69 3.10
N TRP A 102 6.37 -10.78 2.13
CA TRP A 102 5.86 -11.13 0.80
C TRP A 102 6.80 -12.12 0.14
N THR A 103 6.21 -13.08 -0.56
CA THR A 103 6.94 -13.99 -1.46
C THR A 103 6.50 -13.72 -2.88
N PRO A 104 7.34 -13.99 -3.90
CA PRO A 104 6.92 -13.85 -5.28
C PRO A 104 5.60 -14.56 -5.57
N GLY A 105 5.44 -15.81 -5.11
CA GLY A 105 4.20 -16.58 -5.26
C GLY A 105 2.96 -15.88 -4.68
N ALA A 106 3.06 -15.30 -3.48
CA ALA A 106 1.95 -14.59 -2.85
C ALA A 106 1.58 -13.28 -3.59
N VAL A 107 2.56 -12.59 -4.19
CA VAL A 107 2.29 -11.42 -5.03
C VAL A 107 1.52 -11.81 -6.29
N ARG A 108 1.91 -12.94 -6.92
CA ARG A 108 1.21 -13.48 -8.10
C ARG A 108 -0.22 -13.90 -7.79
N GLU A 109 -0.39 -14.59 -6.66
CA GLU A 109 -1.70 -15.01 -6.17
C GLU A 109 -2.60 -13.80 -5.92
N TRP A 110 -2.08 -12.77 -5.23
CA TRP A 110 -2.82 -11.52 -5.02
C TRP A 110 -3.23 -10.88 -6.36
N TRP A 111 -2.31 -10.81 -7.33
CA TRP A 111 -2.62 -10.26 -8.65
C TRP A 111 -3.66 -11.08 -9.41
N HIS A 112 -3.55 -12.41 -9.37
CA HIS A 112 -4.51 -13.31 -9.98
C HIS A 112 -5.91 -13.09 -9.39
N ASP A 113 -6.00 -12.93 -8.07
CA ASP A 113 -7.26 -12.79 -7.33
C ASP A 113 -7.77 -11.35 -7.23
N ARG A 114 -7.13 -10.38 -7.90
CA ARG A 114 -7.49 -8.95 -7.85
C ARG A 114 -8.95 -8.65 -8.23
N ALA A 115 -9.62 -9.55 -8.96
CA ALA A 115 -11.05 -9.43 -9.26
C ALA A 115 -11.88 -9.32 -7.98
N ARG A 116 -11.53 -10.08 -6.94
CA ARG A 116 -12.15 -10.00 -5.61
C ARG A 116 -12.03 -8.60 -5.00
N VAL A 117 -10.89 -7.92 -5.20
CA VAL A 117 -10.69 -6.54 -4.74
C VAL A 117 -11.62 -5.62 -5.52
N THR A 118 -11.65 -5.70 -6.85
CA THR A 118 -12.50 -4.82 -7.66
C THR A 118 -13.99 -5.01 -7.40
N GLU A 119 -14.43 -6.25 -7.14
CA GLU A 119 -15.81 -6.55 -6.74
C GLU A 119 -16.15 -5.92 -5.39
N TYR A 120 -15.24 -6.02 -4.41
CA TYR A 120 -15.40 -5.36 -3.11
C TYR A 120 -15.51 -3.83 -3.25
N LEU A 121 -14.61 -3.20 -4.02
CA LEU A 121 -14.65 -1.75 -4.26
C LEU A 121 -15.96 -1.32 -4.96
N ALA A 122 -16.46 -2.13 -5.90
CA ALA A 122 -17.69 -1.84 -6.63
C ALA A 122 -18.95 -1.86 -5.75
N VAL A 123 -18.94 -2.64 -4.67
CA VAL A 123 -20.02 -2.65 -3.67
C VAL A 123 -19.94 -1.42 -2.76
N LEU A 124 -18.74 -1.07 -2.29
CA LEU A 124 -18.54 0.02 -1.33
C LEU A 124 -18.66 1.42 -1.95
N LEU A 125 -18.27 1.56 -3.21
CA LEU A 125 -18.21 2.87 -3.87
C LEU A 125 -19.57 3.59 -3.94
N PRO A 126 -20.68 2.98 -4.36
CA PRO A 126 -21.99 3.66 -4.38
C PRO A 126 -22.48 4.08 -2.99
N GLU A 127 -22.25 3.24 -1.99
CA GLU A 127 -22.60 3.51 -0.59
C GLU A 127 -21.91 4.80 -0.11
N TRP A 128 -20.58 4.84 -0.20
CA TRP A 128 -19.81 5.99 0.26
C TRP A 128 -19.98 7.24 -0.61
N SER A 129 -20.17 7.06 -1.92
CA SER A 129 -20.43 8.19 -2.83
C SER A 129 -21.75 8.91 -2.51
N SER A 130 -22.71 8.21 -1.90
CA SER A 130 -24.03 8.74 -1.54
C SER A 130 -24.21 9.03 -0.05
N SER A 131 -23.16 8.81 0.75
CA SER A 131 -23.20 9.03 2.19
C SER A 131 -23.29 10.52 2.54
N ASP A 132 -23.96 10.83 3.65
CA ASP A 132 -23.96 12.18 4.25
C ASP A 132 -22.74 12.42 5.15
N ILE A 133 -21.86 11.41 5.33
CA ILE A 133 -20.64 11.49 6.12
C ILE A 133 -19.50 12.00 5.22
N PRO A 134 -18.91 13.19 5.47
CA PRO A 134 -17.89 13.76 4.59
C PRO A 134 -16.63 12.88 4.43
N ALA A 135 -16.24 12.15 5.48
CA ALA A 135 -15.10 11.25 5.43
C ALA A 135 -15.33 10.06 4.48
N GLU A 136 -16.56 9.54 4.40
CA GLU A 136 -16.91 8.47 3.47
C GLU A 136 -16.93 8.98 2.02
N GLN A 137 -17.48 10.18 1.79
CA GLN A 137 -17.45 10.82 0.47
C GLN A 137 -16.02 11.07 -0.02
N GLU A 138 -15.13 11.52 0.87
CA GLU A 138 -13.69 11.67 0.56
C GLU A 138 -13.06 10.31 0.23
N ALA A 139 -13.33 9.29 1.06
CA ALA A 139 -12.78 7.96 0.84
C ALA A 139 -13.30 7.31 -0.45
N ALA A 140 -14.49 7.68 -0.93
CA ALA A 140 -15.02 7.27 -2.22
C ALA A 140 -14.12 7.70 -3.39
N GLU A 141 -13.43 8.85 -3.32
CA GLU A 141 -12.43 9.23 -4.32
C GLU A 141 -11.25 8.25 -4.33
N GLY A 142 -10.78 7.84 -3.13
CA GLY A 142 -9.77 6.80 -3.01
C GLY A 142 -10.20 5.47 -3.61
N LEU A 143 -11.47 5.05 -3.45
CA LEU A 143 -12.01 3.83 -4.06
C LEU A 143 -11.98 3.88 -5.60
N ARG A 144 -12.29 5.05 -6.19
CA ARG A 144 -12.19 5.27 -7.64
C ARG A 144 -10.73 5.20 -8.10
N ASP A 145 -9.84 5.87 -7.36
CA ASP A 145 -8.41 5.85 -7.62
C ASP A 145 -7.84 4.43 -7.57
N PHE A 146 -8.24 3.62 -6.58
CA PHE A 146 -7.75 2.25 -6.46
C PHE A 146 -8.27 1.37 -7.61
N SER A 147 -9.55 1.50 -7.98
CA SER A 147 -10.12 0.78 -9.13
C SER A 147 -9.40 1.13 -10.44
N ALA A 148 -9.12 2.42 -10.66
CA ALA A 148 -8.35 2.87 -11.82
C ALA A 148 -6.91 2.36 -11.79
N TYR A 149 -6.28 2.35 -10.61
CA TYR A 149 -4.91 1.89 -10.41
C TYR A 149 -4.74 0.41 -10.72
N ILE A 150 -5.65 -0.45 -10.23
CA ILE A 150 -5.66 -1.89 -10.55
C ILE A 150 -5.69 -2.11 -12.07
N SER A 151 -6.43 -1.26 -12.80
CA SER A 151 -6.63 -1.40 -14.24
C SER A 151 -5.46 -0.90 -15.10
N SER A 152 -4.65 0.02 -14.60
CA SER A 152 -3.73 0.80 -15.46
C SER A 152 -2.30 0.98 -14.95
N GLY A 153 -2.06 0.86 -13.64
CA GLY A 153 -0.73 1.13 -13.06
C GLY A 153 -0.17 -0.03 -12.23
N LEU A 154 -1.04 -0.70 -11.46
CA LEU A 154 -0.62 -1.64 -10.44
C LEU A 154 0.19 -2.81 -10.98
N ALA A 155 -0.10 -3.26 -12.21
CA ALA A 155 0.66 -4.34 -12.83
C ALA A 155 2.16 -4.02 -12.93
N VAL A 156 2.53 -2.78 -13.29
CA VAL A 156 3.94 -2.39 -13.41
C VAL A 156 4.59 -2.36 -12.04
N ASP A 157 3.92 -1.80 -11.04
CA ASP A 157 4.45 -1.67 -9.68
C ASP A 157 4.64 -3.03 -9.00
N LEU A 158 3.71 -3.98 -9.19
CA LEU A 158 3.88 -5.33 -8.68
C LEU A 158 5.02 -6.08 -9.38
N ARG A 159 5.25 -5.87 -10.67
CA ARG A 159 6.39 -6.46 -11.39
C ARG A 159 7.72 -5.88 -10.91
N THR A 160 7.76 -4.57 -10.65
CA THR A 160 8.88 -3.90 -9.98
C THR A 160 9.14 -4.49 -8.60
N TYR A 161 8.07 -4.75 -7.84
CA TYR A 161 8.18 -5.36 -6.52
C TYR A 161 8.62 -6.82 -6.56
N LEU A 162 8.12 -7.61 -7.52
CA LEU A 162 8.59 -8.97 -7.76
C LEU A 162 10.08 -9.02 -8.05
N PHE A 163 10.58 -8.12 -8.90
CA PHE A 163 12.02 -8.00 -9.13
C PHE A 163 12.77 -7.76 -7.81
N ARG A 164 12.28 -6.84 -6.96
CA ARG A 164 12.88 -6.59 -5.64
C ARG A 164 12.92 -7.82 -4.75
N LEU A 165 11.87 -8.64 -4.76
CA LEU A 165 11.80 -9.88 -3.96
C LEU A 165 12.75 -10.96 -4.50
N GLU A 166 12.93 -11.05 -5.81
CA GLU A 166 13.78 -12.05 -6.46
C GLU A 166 15.27 -11.67 -6.39
N GLU A 167 15.61 -10.39 -6.57
CA GLU A 167 16.98 -9.91 -6.75
C GLU A 167 17.59 -9.23 -5.50
N GLY A 168 16.75 -8.83 -4.54
CA GLY A 168 17.23 -8.17 -3.33
C GLY A 168 17.38 -6.64 -3.41
N TYR A 169 17.12 -6.04 -4.57
CA TYR A 169 17.16 -4.58 -4.79
C TYR A 169 16.12 -4.17 -5.87
N TYR A 170 15.70 -2.91 -5.87
CA TYR A 170 14.72 -2.42 -6.85
C TYR A 170 15.35 -2.26 -8.24
N PRO A 171 14.59 -2.48 -9.32
CA PRO A 171 15.13 -2.39 -10.68
C PRO A 171 15.42 -0.94 -11.08
N GLY A 172 16.49 -0.75 -11.86
CA GLY A 172 16.72 0.47 -12.64
C GLY A 172 15.84 0.54 -13.89
N ILE A 173 15.81 1.70 -14.56
CA ILE A 173 14.92 2.02 -15.69
C ILE A 173 15.01 1.02 -16.86
N SER A 174 16.18 0.42 -17.08
CA SER A 174 16.46 -0.43 -18.24
C SER A 174 16.20 -1.93 -18.02
N ARG A 175 15.78 -2.33 -16.80
CA ARG A 175 15.70 -3.75 -16.43
C ARG A 175 14.40 -4.40 -16.91
N SER A 176 14.52 -5.64 -17.38
CA SER A 176 13.36 -6.49 -17.66
C SER A 176 12.69 -6.89 -16.35
N LEU A 177 11.39 -6.67 -16.24
CA LEU A 177 10.63 -7.01 -15.05
C LEU A 177 10.03 -8.43 -15.18
N PRO A 178 9.98 -9.21 -14.09
CA PRO A 178 9.27 -10.50 -14.07
C PRO A 178 7.82 -10.33 -14.53
N ASP A 179 7.23 -11.37 -15.13
CA ASP A 179 5.79 -11.37 -15.41
C ASP A 179 4.98 -11.41 -14.11
N LEU A 180 3.65 -11.31 -14.17
CA LEU A 180 2.76 -11.47 -13.00
C LEU A 180 2.12 -12.85 -12.99
#